data_AF-A0AAW0NSM1-F1
#
_entry.id   AF-A0AAW0NSM1-F1
#
_cell.length_a   1.000
_cell.length_b   1.000
_cell.length_c   1.000
_cell.angle_alpha   90.00
_cell.angle_beta   90.00
_cell.angle_gamma   90.00
#
_symmetry.space_group_name_H-M   'P 1'
#
loop_
_entity.id
_entity.type
_entity.pdbx_description
1 polymer ?
#
loop_
_entity_poly.entity_id
_entity_poly.type
_entity_poly.pdbx_seq_one_letter_code
_entity_poly.pdbx_strand_id
1 'polypeptide(L)'
;MAGSYSLLLLVGGISLLSIMHCDASCPLDGRPGVNGALGREGLPGPKGEKGEPAILSDSVQRVKGDQGPRGVQGPMGPKGYTGQLGDRGDSGLNGEPGPHGMQIGGNADQNPQTLKQSAFSVIRTNNVYPPIGQRVRFDRSVVNSGEFDLQTGTFTCNSDGVYYFTFNSFAKASMCLAINSDVLREKLGFCDINRGNDQVLTGGVVLQLKVGQQVWLEPFREQQVVSNSDIGDKKPKQIIFNGFLLF
;
A
#
# COMPACT_ATOMS: atom_id res chain seq x y z
N MET A 1 42.12 -11.77 56.82
CA MET A 1 41.56 -12.23 55.52
C MET A 1 40.78 -11.06 54.94
N ALA A 2 41.41 -9.97 54.48
CA ALA A 2 41.87 -9.72 53.10
C ALA A 2 41.05 -10.39 51.99
N GLY A 3 40.47 -9.59 51.07
CA GLY A 3 40.00 -10.08 49.76
C GLY A 3 38.81 -9.32 49.15
N SER A 4 39.07 -8.18 48.53
CA SER A 4 38.20 -7.37 47.68
C SER A 4 38.22 -7.83 46.21
N TYR A 5 37.07 -7.98 45.52
CA TYR A 5 36.99 -7.98 44.03
C TYR A 5 35.60 -7.50 43.54
N SER A 6 35.54 -6.32 42.91
CA SER A 6 35.24 -6.09 41.48
C SER A 6 33.80 -6.48 41.07
N LEU A 7 32.86 -5.54 40.97
CA LEU A 7 32.68 -4.59 39.84
C LEU A 7 32.91 -5.26 38.47
N LEU A 8 31.84 -5.84 37.91
CA LEU A 8 31.79 -6.30 36.53
C LEU A 8 30.63 -5.60 35.82
N LEU A 9 31.03 -4.79 34.83
CA LEU A 9 30.23 -4.06 33.86
C LEU A 9 29.28 -4.99 33.09
N LEU A 10 27.99 -4.63 33.06
CA LEU A 10 27.05 -5.09 32.03
C LEU A 10 26.56 -3.87 31.26
N VAL A 11 27.40 -3.44 30.32
CA VAL A 11 27.02 -2.59 29.19
C VAL A 11 26.78 -3.54 28.02
N GLY A 12 25.55 -3.60 27.49
CA GLY A 12 25.28 -4.31 26.25
C GLY A 12 23.82 -4.61 26.02
N GLY A 13 23.21 -3.93 25.05
CA GLY A 13 21.96 -4.38 24.44
C GLY A 13 20.84 -3.34 24.32
N ILE A 14 21.14 -2.09 23.96
CA ILE A 14 20.09 -1.21 23.43
C ILE A 14 19.77 -1.72 22.02
N SER A 15 18.62 -2.39 21.90
CA SER A 15 18.04 -2.83 20.63
C SER A 15 17.82 -1.61 19.72
N LEU A 16 18.60 -1.53 18.65
CA LEU A 16 18.45 -0.52 17.61
C LEU A 16 17.19 -0.81 16.79
N LEU A 17 16.18 0.04 16.96
CA LEU A 17 15.12 0.25 15.96
C LEU A 17 15.77 0.78 14.68
N SER A 18 15.91 -0.07 13.67
CA SER A 18 16.33 0.35 12.34
C SER A 18 15.18 1.10 11.67
N ILE A 19 15.24 2.43 11.70
CA ILE A 19 14.44 3.30 10.85
C ILE A 19 14.93 3.10 9.42
N MET A 20 14.09 2.49 8.57
CA MET A 20 14.31 2.40 7.13
C MET A 20 14.32 3.81 6.54
N HIS A 21 15.50 4.38 6.36
CA HIS A 21 15.68 5.54 5.48
C HIS A 21 15.81 5.02 4.05
N CYS A 22 14.84 5.36 3.21
CA CYS A 22 14.98 5.21 1.77
C CYS A 22 15.95 6.29 1.29
N ASP A 23 17.23 5.95 1.16
CA ASP A 23 18.21 6.83 0.53
C ASP A 23 17.99 6.76 -0.98
N ALA A 24 17.32 7.77 -1.53
CA ALA A 24 17.14 7.94 -2.97
C ALA A 24 18.46 8.43 -3.60
N SER A 25 19.48 7.58 -3.57
CA SER A 25 20.74 7.80 -4.27
C SER A 25 20.75 6.95 -5.54
N CYS A 26 20.17 7.47 -6.62
CA CYS A 26 20.37 6.88 -7.95
C CYS A 26 21.80 7.18 -8.41
N PRO A 27 22.62 6.18 -8.77
CA PRO A 27 23.93 6.43 -9.36
C PRO A 27 23.75 6.98 -10.78
N LEU A 28 24.19 8.23 -11.01
CA LEU A 28 24.35 8.80 -12.35
C LEU A 28 25.57 8.13 -13.01
N ASP A 29 25.39 6.92 -13.52
CA ASP A 29 26.45 6.18 -14.23
C ASP A 29 26.55 6.62 -15.69
N GLY A 30 27.01 7.85 -15.92
CA GLY A 30 27.44 8.32 -17.24
C GLY A 30 28.95 8.32 -17.33
N ARG A 31 29.58 7.26 -17.86
CA ARG A 31 31.02 7.33 -18.18
C ARG A 31 31.25 8.30 -19.34
N PRO A 32 32.28 9.16 -19.29
CA PRO A 32 32.61 10.04 -20.42
C PRO A 32 32.82 9.23 -21.70
N GLY A 33 32.32 9.76 -22.83
CA GLY A 33 32.51 9.15 -24.15
C GLY A 33 34.00 8.99 -24.50
N VAL A 34 34.33 7.96 -25.28
CA VAL A 34 35.71 7.68 -25.68
C VAL A 34 36.21 8.75 -26.64
N ASN A 35 37.47 9.17 -26.49
CA ASN A 35 38.10 10.13 -27.40
C ASN A 35 38.04 9.65 -28.85
N GLY A 36 37.79 10.57 -29.78
CA GLY A 36 37.80 10.29 -31.21
C GLY A 36 39.18 9.79 -31.70
N ALA A 37 39.18 9.02 -32.79
CA ALA A 37 40.41 8.49 -33.38
C ALA A 37 41.35 9.62 -33.86
N LEU A 38 42.67 9.36 -33.82
CA LEU A 38 43.69 10.29 -34.32
C LEU A 38 43.46 10.59 -35.82
N GLY A 39 43.65 11.85 -36.22
CA GLY A 39 43.58 12.24 -37.63
C GLY A 39 44.61 11.50 -38.49
N ARG A 40 44.30 11.32 -39.78
CA ARG A 40 45.22 10.68 -40.73
C ARG A 40 46.46 11.55 -40.97
N GLU A 41 47.61 10.93 -41.19
CA GLU A 41 48.82 11.64 -41.58
C GLU A 41 48.62 12.40 -42.90
N GLY A 42 49.26 13.57 -43.02
CA GLY A 42 49.22 14.36 -44.24
C GLY A 42 49.94 13.66 -45.39
N LEU A 43 49.49 13.91 -46.63
CA LEU A 43 50.15 13.37 -47.82
C LEU A 43 51.56 13.98 -47.98
N PRO A 44 52.53 13.24 -48.55
CA PRO A 44 53.84 13.79 -48.89
C PRO A 44 53.72 15.01 -49.79
N GLY A 45 54.54 16.04 -49.54
CA GLY A 45 54.58 17.24 -50.37
C GLY A 45 54.97 16.93 -51.82
N PRO A 46 54.56 17.78 -52.79
CA PRO A 46 54.95 17.60 -54.18
C PRO A 46 56.48 17.65 -54.33
N LYS A 47 57.00 16.89 -55.29
CA LYS A 47 58.43 16.92 -55.63
C LYS A 47 58.81 18.32 -56.11
N GLY A 48 59.93 18.85 -55.64
CA GLY A 48 60.44 20.15 -56.07
C GLY A 48 60.70 20.22 -57.57
N GLU A 49 60.63 21.43 -58.12
CA GLU A 49 60.90 21.69 -59.53
C GLU A 49 62.35 21.35 -59.91
N LYS A 50 62.55 21.02 -61.19
CA LYS A 50 63.88 20.73 -61.72
C LYS A 50 64.68 22.04 -61.80
N GLY A 51 65.91 22.03 -61.28
CA GLY A 51 66.80 23.19 -61.36
C GLY A 51 67.08 23.63 -62.80
N GLU A 52 67.33 24.93 -62.98
CA GLU A 52 67.62 25.53 -64.28
C GLU A 52 68.95 25.01 -64.87
N PRO A 53 69.07 24.90 -66.21
CA PRO A 53 70.32 24.49 -66.85
C PRO A 53 71.43 25.53 -66.68
N ALA A 54 72.67 25.08 -66.51
CA ALA A 54 73.82 25.98 -66.43
C ALA A 54 74.09 26.69 -67.77
N ILE A 55 74.34 28.00 -67.73
CA ILE A 55 74.79 28.80 -68.86
C ILE A 55 76.29 28.49 -69.09
N LEU A 56 76.64 28.06 -70.31
CA LEU A 56 78.01 27.70 -70.70
C LEU A 56 78.84 28.95 -71.00
N SER A 57 79.90 29.19 -70.23
CA SER A 57 81.03 30.03 -70.64
C SER A 57 82.35 29.30 -70.40
N ASP A 58 83.26 29.47 -71.34
CA ASP A 58 84.44 28.66 -71.60
C ASP A 58 85.46 28.63 -70.45
N SER A 59 86.10 27.49 -70.26
CA SER A 59 87.12 27.16 -69.24
C SER A 59 86.59 26.82 -67.83
N VAL A 60 86.75 25.54 -67.47
CA VAL A 60 86.66 24.93 -66.12
C VAL A 60 85.28 24.38 -65.69
N GLN A 61 85.21 23.04 -65.73
CA GLN A 61 84.41 22.10 -64.94
C GLN A 61 82.87 22.22 -64.99
N ARG A 62 82.23 21.19 -65.58
CA ARG A 62 80.77 20.94 -65.46
C ARG A 62 80.41 20.71 -63.99
N VAL A 63 80.16 21.78 -63.25
CA VAL A 63 79.55 21.68 -61.93
C VAL A 63 78.07 21.37 -62.17
N LYS A 64 77.62 20.19 -61.73
CA LYS A 64 76.19 19.85 -61.71
C LYS A 64 75.49 20.97 -60.94
N GLY A 65 74.50 21.62 -61.55
CA GLY A 65 73.71 22.65 -60.86
C GLY A 65 73.22 22.13 -59.51
N ASP A 66 73.31 22.98 -58.50
CA ASP A 66 72.99 22.60 -57.13
C ASP A 66 71.59 21.98 -57.04
N GLN A 67 71.43 21.01 -56.14
CA GLN A 67 70.13 20.42 -55.89
C GLN A 67 69.17 21.54 -55.45
N GLY A 68 68.03 21.67 -56.15
CA GLY A 68 67.01 22.63 -55.79
C GLY A 68 66.58 22.48 -54.32
N PRO A 69 66.13 23.56 -53.67
CA PRO A 69 65.76 23.52 -52.27
C PRO A 69 64.67 22.46 -52.01
N ARG A 70 64.69 21.87 -50.82
CA ARG A 70 63.64 20.94 -50.40
C ARG A 70 62.29 21.65 -50.48
N GLY A 71 61.29 21.00 -51.08
CA GLY A 71 59.93 21.52 -51.14
C GLY A 71 59.40 21.86 -49.75
N VAL A 72 58.59 22.91 -49.67
CA VAL A 72 57.96 23.33 -48.41
C VAL A 72 57.14 22.19 -47.80
N GLN A 73 57.09 22.13 -46.47
CA GLN A 73 56.25 21.17 -45.77
C GLN A 73 54.79 21.38 -46.18
N GLY A 74 54.08 20.28 -46.47
CA GLY A 74 52.66 20.33 -46.80
C GLY A 74 51.84 20.94 -45.64
N PRO A 75 50.66 21.50 -45.93
CA PRO A 75 49.80 22.06 -44.89
C PRO A 75 49.42 20.99 -43.86
N MET A 76 49.21 21.41 -42.61
CA MET A 76 48.68 20.53 -41.56
C MET A 76 47.36 19.92 -42.02
N GLY A 77 47.19 18.62 -41.80
CA GLY A 77 45.95 17.92 -42.13
C GLY A 77 44.74 18.51 -41.42
N PRO A 78 43.52 18.32 -41.97
CA PRO A 78 42.31 18.82 -41.34
C PRO A 78 42.14 18.24 -39.93
N LYS A 79 41.58 19.05 -39.02
CA LYS A 79 41.25 18.61 -37.66
C LYS A 79 40.32 17.39 -37.74
N GLY A 80 40.59 16.38 -36.91
CA GLY A 80 39.73 15.18 -36.82
C GLY A 80 38.29 15.54 -36.48
N TYR A 81 37.34 14.75 -36.98
CA TYR A 81 35.92 14.93 -36.70
C TYR A 81 35.62 14.76 -35.20
N THR A 82 34.68 15.55 -34.68
CA THR A 82 34.18 15.39 -33.31
C THR A 82 33.61 13.98 -33.13
N GLY A 83 33.89 13.34 -31.99
CA GLY A 83 33.34 12.03 -31.65
C GLY A 83 31.81 12.03 -31.69
N GLN A 84 31.21 10.89 -32.03
CA GLN A 84 29.75 10.77 -32.03
C GLN A 84 29.19 10.95 -30.62
N LEU A 85 27.98 11.54 -30.53
CA LEU A 85 27.25 11.63 -29.26
C LEU A 85 27.01 10.20 -28.74
N GLY A 86 27.31 9.96 -27.46
CA GLY A 86 27.09 8.66 -26.85
C GLY A 86 25.62 8.23 -26.93
N ASP A 87 25.38 6.93 -26.96
CA ASP A 87 24.03 6.37 -27.04
C ASP A 87 23.18 6.83 -25.84
N ARG A 88 21.87 6.98 -26.09
CA ARG A 88 20.91 7.28 -25.02
C ARG A 88 20.90 6.11 -24.04
N GLY A 89 21.04 6.40 -22.75
CA GLY A 89 20.96 5.38 -21.70
C GLY A 89 19.63 4.61 -21.75
N ASP A 90 19.69 3.35 -21.32
CA ASP A 90 18.53 2.46 -21.30
C ASP A 90 17.38 3.04 -20.46
N SER A 91 16.15 2.74 -20.86
CA SER A 91 14.97 3.10 -20.06
C SER A 91 15.02 2.34 -18.73
N GLY A 92 14.68 3.02 -17.63
CA GLY A 92 14.56 2.37 -16.33
C GLY A 92 13.56 1.22 -16.37
N LEU A 93 13.77 0.21 -15.55
CA LEU A 93 12.85 -0.91 -15.42
C LEU A 93 11.47 -0.39 -14.98
N ASN A 94 10.41 -0.91 -15.59
CA ASN A 94 9.05 -0.64 -15.12
C ASN A 94 8.94 -1.11 -13.66
N GLY A 95 8.29 -0.31 -12.81
CA GLY A 95 7.95 -0.74 -11.46
C GLY A 95 7.12 -2.01 -11.48
N GLU A 96 7.27 -2.86 -10.46
CA GLU A 96 6.46 -4.06 -10.35
C GLU A 96 4.97 -3.70 -10.34
N PRO A 97 4.10 -4.53 -10.96
CA PRO A 97 2.66 -4.37 -10.81
C PRO A 97 2.29 -4.27 -9.33
N GLY A 98 1.42 -3.34 -8.98
CA GLY A 98 0.83 -3.32 -7.64
C GLY A 98 0.18 -4.68 -7.32
N PRO A 99 0.10 -5.07 -6.04
CA PRO A 99 -0.55 -6.32 -5.65
C PRO A 99 -1.96 -6.40 -6.24
N HIS A 100 -2.34 -7.59 -6.71
CA HIS A 100 -3.68 -7.82 -7.25
C HIS A 100 -4.73 -7.40 -6.21
N GLY A 101 -5.64 -6.50 -6.61
CA GLY A 101 -6.82 -6.22 -5.82
C GLY A 101 -7.62 -7.51 -5.63
N MET A 102 -8.02 -7.81 -4.39
CA MET A 102 -8.81 -9.00 -4.08
C MET A 102 -10.16 -8.92 -4.80
N GLN A 103 -10.33 -9.72 -5.86
CA GLN A 103 -11.58 -9.81 -6.61
C GLN A 103 -12.63 -10.58 -5.79
N ILE A 104 -13.72 -9.90 -5.46
CA ILE A 104 -14.94 -10.54 -4.96
C ILE A 104 -15.72 -11.04 -6.19
N GLY A 105 -15.70 -12.35 -6.42
CA GLY A 105 -16.63 -13.02 -7.33
C GLY A 105 -16.04 -13.32 -8.72
N GLY A 106 -15.54 -14.54 -8.88
CA GLY A 106 -15.17 -15.09 -10.18
C GLY A 106 -14.27 -16.29 -10.01
N ASN A 107 -14.84 -17.49 -10.18
CA ASN A 107 -14.18 -18.79 -10.06
C ASN A 107 -12.77 -18.81 -10.67
N ALA A 108 -11.75 -19.06 -9.86
CA ALA A 108 -10.48 -19.63 -10.31
C ALA A 108 -9.72 -20.25 -9.13
N ASP A 109 -9.50 -21.55 -9.23
CA ASP A 109 -8.54 -22.31 -8.46
C ASP A 109 -7.15 -21.67 -8.50
N GLN A 110 -6.64 -21.21 -7.36
CA GLN A 110 -5.21 -21.27 -7.00
C GLN A 110 -5.02 -20.83 -5.54
N ASN A 111 -4.64 -21.80 -4.70
CA ASN A 111 -4.31 -21.68 -3.28
C ASN A 111 -5.42 -21.13 -2.38
N PRO A 112 -6.25 -21.97 -1.72
CA PRO A 112 -7.18 -21.49 -0.71
C PRO A 112 -6.36 -21.12 0.55
N GLN A 113 -5.75 -19.93 0.56
CA GLN A 113 -5.89 -19.15 1.79
C GLN A 113 -7.39 -18.97 1.93
N THR A 114 -8.02 -19.82 2.74
CA THR A 114 -9.45 -19.76 3.05
C THR A 114 -9.71 -18.32 3.46
N LEU A 115 -10.25 -17.53 2.53
CA LEU A 115 -10.53 -16.14 2.79
C LEU A 115 -11.58 -16.17 3.88
N LYS A 116 -11.18 -15.82 5.10
CA LYS A 116 -12.09 -15.76 6.22
C LYS A 116 -13.08 -14.66 5.87
N GLN A 117 -14.29 -15.06 5.54
CA GLN A 117 -15.41 -14.18 5.28
C GLN A 117 -16.47 -14.53 6.31
N SER A 118 -16.91 -13.53 7.04
CA SER A 118 -18.00 -13.66 7.98
C SER A 118 -18.82 -12.40 7.88
N ALA A 119 -20.09 -12.56 7.53
CA ALA A 119 -21.03 -11.47 7.43
C ALA A 119 -22.44 -11.98 7.71
N PHE A 120 -23.23 -11.17 8.41
CA PHE A 120 -24.65 -11.36 8.57
C PHE A 120 -25.40 -10.03 8.55
N SER A 121 -26.66 -10.11 8.13
CA SER A 121 -27.66 -9.06 8.21
C SER A 121 -29.00 -9.74 8.47
N VAL A 122 -29.53 -9.58 9.68
CA VAL A 122 -30.77 -10.23 10.14
C VAL A 122 -31.79 -9.17 10.53
N ILE A 123 -33.07 -9.51 10.32
CA ILE A 123 -34.20 -8.59 10.48
C ILE A 123 -35.23 -9.24 11.41
N ARG A 124 -35.69 -8.42 12.36
CA ARG A 124 -36.87 -8.66 13.19
C ARG A 124 -37.99 -7.75 12.69
N THR A 125 -39.16 -8.30 12.39
CA THR A 125 -40.33 -7.56 11.86
C THR A 125 -41.52 -7.49 12.83
N ASN A 126 -41.37 -8.04 14.02
CA ASN A 126 -42.42 -8.12 15.04
C ASN A 126 -42.89 -6.72 15.53
N ASN A 127 -44.18 -6.59 15.82
CA ASN A 127 -44.80 -5.39 16.40
C ASN A 127 -44.82 -5.37 17.94
N VAL A 128 -44.35 -6.44 18.57
CA VAL A 128 -44.19 -6.57 20.03
C VAL A 128 -42.76 -6.25 20.42
N TYR A 129 -42.63 -5.44 21.47
CA TYR A 129 -41.35 -5.13 22.09
C TYR A 129 -40.58 -6.40 22.46
N PRO A 130 -39.27 -6.46 22.15
CA PRO A 130 -38.46 -7.57 22.61
C PRO A 130 -38.44 -7.60 24.14
N PRO A 131 -38.56 -8.79 24.77
CA PRO A 131 -38.56 -8.91 26.22
C PRO A 131 -37.27 -8.37 26.83
N ILE A 132 -37.38 -7.58 27.90
CA ILE A 132 -36.25 -6.97 28.58
C ILE A 132 -35.35 -8.05 29.20
N GLY A 133 -34.04 -7.87 29.07
CA GLY A 133 -33.02 -8.79 29.59
C GLY A 133 -32.91 -10.11 28.82
N GLN A 134 -33.65 -10.26 27.72
CA GLN A 134 -33.56 -11.44 26.84
C GLN A 134 -32.88 -11.07 25.52
N ARG A 135 -32.23 -12.06 24.90
CA ARG A 135 -31.63 -11.90 23.58
C ARG A 135 -32.72 -11.60 22.54
N VAL A 136 -32.51 -10.59 21.71
CA VAL A 136 -33.43 -10.25 20.62
C VAL A 136 -33.37 -11.35 19.56
N ARG A 137 -34.52 -11.97 19.26
CA ARG A 137 -34.66 -12.97 18.19
C ARG A 137 -35.09 -12.32 16.88
N PHE A 138 -34.69 -12.94 15.77
CA PHE A 138 -34.91 -12.46 14.42
C PHE A 138 -35.72 -13.49 13.61
N ASP A 139 -36.51 -13.00 12.66
CA ASP A 139 -37.40 -13.83 11.83
C ASP A 139 -36.93 -13.98 10.38
N ARG A 140 -35.98 -13.14 9.96
CA ARG A 140 -35.47 -13.12 8.59
C ARG A 140 -33.97 -12.86 8.55
N SER A 141 -33.28 -13.48 7.59
CA SER A 141 -31.90 -13.14 7.20
C SER A 141 -31.90 -12.58 5.78
N VAL A 142 -31.05 -11.59 5.53
CA VAL A 142 -30.70 -11.08 4.19
C VAL A 142 -29.38 -11.70 3.75
N VAL A 143 -28.40 -11.67 4.64
CA VAL A 143 -27.09 -12.32 4.49
C VAL A 143 -26.82 -13.06 5.79
N ASN A 144 -26.26 -14.27 5.72
CA ASN A 144 -25.77 -14.99 6.88
C ASN A 144 -24.75 -16.04 6.41
N SER A 145 -23.50 -15.91 6.84
CA SER A 145 -22.42 -16.84 6.47
C SER A 145 -22.43 -18.13 7.31
N GLY A 146 -23.40 -18.26 8.23
CA GLY A 146 -23.67 -19.45 9.04
C GLY A 146 -23.44 -19.28 10.54
N GLU A 147 -22.90 -18.14 10.96
CA GLU A 147 -22.51 -17.87 12.35
C GLU A 147 -23.63 -17.25 13.20
N PHE A 148 -24.68 -16.72 12.56
CA PHE A 148 -25.81 -16.12 13.26
C PHE A 148 -26.99 -17.09 13.36
N ASP A 149 -27.42 -17.39 14.57
CA ASP A 149 -28.64 -18.15 14.83
C ASP A 149 -29.80 -17.20 15.13
N LEU A 150 -30.81 -17.22 14.26
CA LEU A 150 -31.99 -16.36 14.32
C LEU A 150 -32.89 -16.68 15.53
N GLN A 151 -32.97 -17.94 15.94
CA GLN A 151 -33.83 -18.40 17.02
C GLN A 151 -33.27 -18.04 18.39
N THR A 152 -31.95 -18.14 18.55
CA THR A 152 -31.26 -17.72 19.78
C THR A 152 -30.90 -16.24 19.76
N GLY A 153 -30.88 -15.60 18.59
CA GLY A 153 -30.54 -14.18 18.44
C GLY A 153 -29.05 -13.90 18.61
N THR A 154 -28.21 -14.89 18.29
CA THR A 154 -26.80 -14.92 18.71
C THR A 154 -25.88 -15.12 17.52
N PHE A 155 -24.89 -14.25 17.41
CA PHE A 155 -23.71 -14.47 16.58
C PHE A 155 -22.68 -15.28 17.37
N THR A 156 -22.13 -16.35 16.80
CA THR A 156 -21.02 -17.12 17.39
C THR A 156 -19.81 -17.05 16.48
N CYS A 157 -18.72 -16.46 16.97
CA CYS A 157 -17.50 -16.29 16.20
C CYS A 157 -16.94 -17.65 15.74
N ASN A 158 -16.84 -17.86 14.42
CA ASN A 158 -16.22 -19.05 13.84
C ASN A 158 -14.76 -18.79 13.38
N SER A 159 -14.33 -17.54 13.37
CA SER A 159 -13.00 -17.15 12.91
C SER A 159 -12.44 -16.01 13.76
N ASP A 160 -11.30 -16.23 14.39
CA ASP A 160 -10.54 -15.17 15.07
C ASP A 160 -10.37 -13.96 14.15
N GLY A 161 -10.66 -12.77 14.67
CA GLY A 161 -10.53 -11.52 13.91
C GLY A 161 -11.20 -10.32 14.58
N VAL A 162 -11.14 -9.18 13.90
CA VAL A 162 -11.81 -7.94 14.30
C VAL A 162 -13.11 -7.81 13.54
N TYR A 163 -14.22 -7.63 14.25
CA TYR A 163 -15.55 -7.56 13.70
C TYR A 163 -16.17 -6.19 13.95
N TYR A 164 -16.94 -5.70 12.99
CA TYR A 164 -17.83 -4.57 13.21
C TYR A 164 -19.26 -5.07 13.34
N PHE A 165 -19.96 -4.62 14.38
CA PHE A 165 -21.37 -4.90 14.63
C PHE A 165 -22.15 -3.59 14.66
N THR A 166 -23.31 -3.57 14.02
CA THR A 166 -24.21 -2.41 14.04
C THR A 166 -25.66 -2.83 13.93
N PHE A 167 -26.54 -2.11 14.59
CA PHE A 167 -27.97 -2.30 14.46
C PHE A 167 -28.68 -0.99 14.14
N ASN A 168 -29.83 -1.11 13.48
CA ASN A 168 -30.77 -0.02 13.26
C ASN A 168 -32.16 -0.50 13.70
N SER A 169 -32.82 0.26 14.56
CA SER A 169 -34.14 -0.03 15.10
C SER A 169 -35.10 1.10 14.76
N PHE A 170 -36.13 0.78 13.99
CA PHE A 170 -37.21 1.71 13.63
C PHE A 170 -38.37 1.51 14.60
N ALA A 171 -38.65 2.50 15.43
CA ALA A 171 -39.73 2.46 16.41
C ALA A 171 -40.40 3.84 16.55
N LYS A 172 -41.71 3.84 16.83
CA LYS A 172 -42.49 5.07 17.11
C LYS A 172 -42.63 5.38 18.60
N ALA A 173 -41.94 4.63 19.44
CA ALA A 173 -41.96 4.74 20.88
C ALA A 173 -40.55 4.47 21.40
N SER A 174 -40.30 4.79 22.67
CA SER A 174 -38.95 4.78 23.23
C SER A 174 -38.34 3.37 23.15
N MET A 175 -37.06 3.28 22.81
CA MET A 175 -36.33 2.02 22.66
C MET A 175 -34.93 2.14 23.26
N CYS A 176 -34.55 1.13 24.03
CA CYS A 176 -33.20 0.98 24.57
C CYS A 176 -32.68 -0.42 24.24
N LEU A 177 -31.58 -0.47 23.49
CA LEU A 177 -30.94 -1.70 23.03
C LEU A 177 -29.46 -1.66 23.38
N ALA A 178 -28.94 -2.77 23.87
CA ALA A 178 -27.52 -2.93 24.13
C ALA A 178 -26.91 -3.96 23.20
N ILE A 179 -25.71 -3.67 22.70
CA ILE A 179 -24.83 -4.70 22.14
C ILE A 179 -24.10 -5.33 23.31
N ASN A 180 -24.22 -6.65 23.44
CA ASN A 180 -23.60 -7.43 24.50
C ASN A 180 -22.75 -8.56 23.90
N SER A 181 -21.72 -8.98 24.63
CA SER A 181 -20.78 -10.00 24.20
C SER A 181 -20.03 -10.59 25.38
N ASP A 182 -19.59 -11.84 25.26
CA ASP A 182 -18.78 -12.52 26.27
C ASP A 182 -17.44 -11.80 26.57
N VAL A 183 -16.96 -10.94 25.66
CA VAL A 183 -15.72 -10.17 25.83
C VAL A 183 -15.92 -8.81 26.52
N LEU A 184 -17.16 -8.35 26.61
CA LEU A 184 -17.47 -7.04 27.18
C LEU A 184 -17.65 -7.18 28.70
N ARG A 185 -17.01 -6.29 29.47
CA ARG A 185 -17.22 -6.20 30.93
C ARG A 185 -18.61 -5.67 31.27
N GLU A 186 -19.09 -4.73 30.45
CA GLU A 186 -20.40 -4.11 30.58
C GLU A 186 -21.04 -4.03 29.20
N LYS A 187 -22.37 -4.14 29.15
CA LYS A 187 -23.12 -4.05 27.89
C LYS A 187 -23.10 -2.61 27.35
N LEU A 188 -23.00 -2.47 26.03
CA LEU A 188 -22.96 -1.18 25.35
C LEU A 188 -24.38 -0.75 25.00
N GLY A 189 -25.00 0.01 25.91
CA GLY A 189 -26.38 0.48 25.77
C GLY A 189 -26.53 1.72 24.90
N PHE A 190 -27.56 1.73 24.06
CA PHE A 190 -28.00 2.85 23.25
C PHE A 190 -29.50 3.05 23.47
N CYS A 191 -29.93 4.29 23.65
CA CYS A 191 -31.34 4.62 23.88
C CYS A 191 -31.76 5.78 22.97
N ASP A 192 -32.96 5.67 22.41
CA ASP A 192 -33.68 6.79 21.82
C ASP A 192 -35.03 6.92 22.51
N ILE A 193 -35.29 8.11 23.06
CA ILE A 193 -36.47 8.40 23.87
C ILE A 193 -37.40 9.24 23.00
N ASN A 194 -38.57 8.68 22.72
CA ASN A 194 -39.49 9.25 21.76
C ASN A 194 -40.39 10.33 22.37
N ARG A 195 -40.55 11.44 21.64
CA ARG A 195 -41.44 12.56 22.01
C ARG A 195 -42.56 12.83 21.00
N GLY A 196 -42.88 11.89 20.11
CA GLY A 196 -44.09 11.92 19.26
C GLY A 196 -43.92 11.59 17.77
N ASN A 197 -42.72 11.25 17.28
CA ASN A 197 -42.43 11.05 15.85
C ASN A 197 -41.80 9.67 15.56
N ASP A 198 -41.68 9.29 14.29
CA ASP A 198 -40.93 8.09 13.89
C ASP A 198 -39.43 8.31 14.20
N GLN A 199 -38.80 7.36 14.88
CA GLN A 199 -37.39 7.44 15.28
C GLN A 199 -36.60 6.21 14.86
N VAL A 200 -35.30 6.43 14.68
CA VAL A 200 -34.33 5.38 14.36
C VAL A 200 -33.25 5.38 15.42
N LEU A 201 -33.22 4.32 16.22
CA LEU A 201 -32.13 4.06 17.13
C LEU A 201 -31.05 3.26 16.39
N THR A 202 -29.83 3.78 16.37
CA THR A 202 -28.67 3.12 15.79
C THR A 202 -27.56 2.98 16.83
N GLY A 203 -26.87 1.85 16.81
CA GLY A 203 -25.68 1.61 17.61
C GLY A 203 -24.67 0.77 16.85
N GLY A 204 -23.43 0.79 17.30
CA GLY A 204 -22.39 -0.03 16.72
C GLY A 204 -21.13 -0.09 17.55
N VAL A 205 -20.33 -1.12 17.31
CA VAL A 205 -19.07 -1.36 18.01
C VAL A 205 -18.14 -2.21 17.15
N VAL A 206 -16.84 -1.97 17.29
CA VAL A 206 -15.79 -2.87 16.77
C VAL A 206 -15.29 -3.75 17.91
N LEU A 207 -15.29 -5.07 17.72
CA LEU A 207 -14.88 -6.06 18.72
C LEU A 207 -13.82 -6.99 18.15
N GLN A 208 -12.76 -7.24 18.91
CA GLN A 208 -11.85 -8.34 18.66
C GLN A 208 -12.45 -9.61 19.26
N LEU A 209 -12.68 -10.63 18.43
CA LEU A 209 -13.27 -11.89 18.86
C LEU A 209 -12.34 -13.09 18.61
N LYS A 210 -12.50 -14.10 19.46
CA LYS A 210 -11.94 -15.45 19.34
C LYS A 210 -13.04 -16.46 19.05
N VAL A 211 -12.67 -17.57 18.41
CA VAL A 211 -13.61 -18.66 18.10
C VAL A 211 -14.42 -19.04 19.35
N GLY A 212 -15.73 -19.16 19.17
CA GLY A 212 -16.71 -19.51 20.21
C GLY A 212 -17.28 -18.33 20.98
N GLN A 213 -16.66 -17.13 20.92
CA GLN A 213 -17.20 -15.94 21.58
C GLN A 213 -18.45 -15.43 20.87
N GLN A 214 -19.41 -14.97 21.67
CA GLN A 214 -20.73 -14.61 21.18
C GLN A 214 -21.00 -13.11 21.24
N VAL A 215 -21.87 -12.64 20.35
CA VAL A 215 -22.39 -11.26 20.32
C VAL A 215 -23.90 -11.30 20.09
N TRP A 216 -24.65 -10.49 20.82
CA TRP A 216 -26.11 -10.40 20.69
C TRP A 216 -26.64 -9.01 21.02
N LEU A 217 -27.91 -8.77 20.67
CA LEU A 217 -28.66 -7.61 21.12
C LEU A 217 -29.54 -7.97 22.31
N GLU A 218 -29.63 -7.06 23.28
CA GLU A 218 -30.46 -7.21 24.48
C GLU A 218 -31.19 -5.89 24.79
N PRO A 219 -32.52 -5.90 24.96
CA PRO A 219 -33.25 -4.73 25.42
C PRO A 219 -33.05 -4.54 26.91
N PHE A 220 -32.91 -3.29 27.34
CA PHE A 220 -32.78 -2.94 28.75
C PHE A 220 -33.68 -1.76 29.11
N ARG A 221 -33.90 -1.57 30.42
CA ARG A 221 -34.54 -0.36 30.93
C ARG A 221 -33.48 0.58 31.47
N GLU A 222 -33.47 1.79 30.97
CA GLU A 222 -32.80 2.89 31.65
C GLU A 222 -33.69 3.35 32.81
N GLN A 223 -33.12 3.51 34.00
CA GLN A 223 -33.85 3.76 35.26
C GLN A 223 -34.75 5.02 35.25
N GLN A 224 -34.64 5.88 34.23
CA GLN A 224 -35.45 7.08 34.07
C GLN A 224 -36.62 6.97 33.09
N VAL A 225 -36.79 5.86 32.36
CA VAL A 225 -37.79 5.75 31.29
C VAL A 225 -38.98 4.89 31.76
N VAL A 226 -39.89 5.51 32.51
CA VAL A 226 -41.23 4.95 32.74
C VAL A 226 -42.25 5.92 32.17
N SER A 227 -42.63 5.70 30.91
CA SER A 227 -44.00 5.97 30.50
C SER A 227 -44.67 4.62 30.26
N ASN A 228 -45.67 4.30 31.09
CA ASN A 228 -46.51 3.10 30.93
C ASN A 228 -47.32 3.11 29.61
N SER A 229 -47.23 4.18 28.80
CA SER A 229 -47.91 4.32 27.50
C SER A 229 -47.34 3.44 26.39
N ASP A 230 -46.08 3.02 26.48
CA ASP A 230 -45.38 2.45 25.30
C ASP A 230 -45.59 0.94 25.16
N ILE A 231 -46.02 0.26 26.23
CA ILE A 231 -46.19 -1.20 26.28
C ILE A 231 -47.40 -1.66 25.43
N GLY A 232 -48.37 -0.77 25.18
CA GLY A 232 -49.57 -1.06 24.38
C GLY A 232 -49.47 -0.70 22.89
N ASP A 233 -48.35 -0.12 22.44
CA ASP A 233 -48.21 0.30 21.05
C ASP A 233 -48.14 -0.93 20.12
N LYS A 234 -48.93 -0.92 19.04
CA LYS A 234 -49.00 -2.00 18.04
C LYS A 234 -48.25 -1.70 16.74
N LYS A 235 -47.54 -0.56 16.66
CA LYS A 235 -46.81 -0.19 15.45
C LYS A 235 -45.60 -1.10 15.23
N PRO A 236 -45.04 -1.19 14.02
CA PRO A 236 -43.87 -2.03 13.76
C PRO A 236 -42.67 -1.59 14.60
N LYS A 237 -41.92 -2.56 15.18
CA LYS A 237 -40.62 -2.35 15.83
C LYS A 237 -39.57 -3.12 15.06
N GLN A 238 -39.23 -2.62 13.87
CA GLN A 238 -38.30 -3.32 13.01
C GLN A 238 -36.88 -3.14 13.54
N ILE A 239 -36.14 -4.23 13.69
CA ILE A 239 -34.72 -4.19 14.10
C ILE A 239 -33.92 -4.90 13.02
N ILE A 240 -32.89 -4.24 12.50
CA ILE A 240 -31.90 -4.80 11.59
C ILE A 240 -30.60 -4.90 12.38
N PHE A 241 -30.01 -6.08 12.47
CA PHE A 241 -28.70 -6.29 13.10
C PHE A 241 -27.73 -6.84 12.07
N ASN A 242 -26.58 -6.20 11.95
CA ASN A 242 -25.55 -6.50 10.99
C ASN A 242 -24.23 -6.75 11.71
N GLY A 243 -23.40 -7.60 11.15
CA GLY A 243 -22.02 -7.71 11.54
C GLY A 243 -21.17 -8.36 10.46
N PHE A 244 -19.90 -7.98 10.39
CA PHE A 244 -18.96 -8.54 9.45
C PHE A 244 -17.52 -8.49 9.98
N LEU A 245 -16.71 -9.43 9.51
CA LEU A 245 -15.27 -9.50 9.75
C LEU A 245 -14.56 -8.40 8.94
N LEU A 246 -13.66 -7.68 9.60
CA LEU A 246 -12.81 -6.65 8.99
C LEU A 246 -11.46 -7.24 8.55
N PHE A 247 -10.76 -7.94 9.44
CA PHE A 247 -9.46 -8.59 9.20
C PHE A 247 -9.10 -9.58 10.32
#